data_AF-K9PBX7-F1
#
_entry.id   AF-K9PBX7-F1
#
_cell.length_a   1.000
_cell.length_b   1.000
_cell.length_c   1.000
_cell.angle_alpha   90.00
_cell.angle_beta   90.00
_cell.angle_gamma   90.00
#
_symmetry.space_group_name_H-M   'P 1'
#
loop_
_entity.id
_entity.type
_entity.pdbx_description
1 polymer ?
#
loop_
_entity_poly.entity_id
_entity_poly.type
_entity_poly.pdbx_seq_one_letter_code
_entity_poly.pdbx_strand_id
1 'polypeptide(L)'
;MEDIVTSLTGGDFLKSLASGDLNILTGFVWVVIATALSLVGGAIGGMLLAGKDIGYEFSAVLGGLFAPTAVIPAILLGLFVLNLLSNS
;
A
#
# COMPACT_ATOMS: atom_id res chain seq x y z
N MET A 1 14.73 -10.34 -19.77
CA MET A 1 14.54 -11.25 -18.63
C MET A 1 15.68 -11.14 -17.61
N GLU A 2 16.87 -10.62 -17.98
CA GLU A 2 17.96 -10.33 -17.03
C GLU A 2 17.66 -9.16 -16.07
N ASP A 3 16.95 -8.12 -16.53
CA ASP A 3 16.68 -6.92 -15.70
C ASP A 3 15.87 -7.21 -14.42
N ILE A 4 14.98 -8.21 -14.48
CA ILE A 4 14.15 -8.63 -13.35
C ILE A 4 15.01 -9.34 -12.30
N VAL A 5 15.97 -10.17 -12.74
CA VAL A 5 16.83 -10.97 -11.85
C VAL A 5 17.93 -10.10 -11.21
N THR A 6 18.47 -9.13 -11.94
CA THR A 6 19.49 -8.21 -11.40
C THR A 6 18.92 -7.27 -10.35
N SER A 7 17.67 -6.80 -10.52
CA SER A 7 17.00 -5.97 -9.51
C SER A 7 16.77 -6.71 -8.18
N LEU A 8 16.55 -8.04 -8.20
CA LEU A 8 16.39 -8.84 -6.98
C LEU A 8 17.64 -8.90 -6.08
N THR A 9 18.78 -8.38 -6.55
CA THR A 9 19.99 -8.21 -5.74
C THR A 9 19.80 -7.03 -4.77
N GLY A 10 19.48 -7.33 -3.52
CA GLY A 10 18.78 -6.46 -2.55
C GLY A 10 19.36 -5.08 -2.21
N GLY A 11 20.49 -4.64 -2.78
CA GLY A 11 21.00 -3.27 -2.60
C GLY A 11 20.38 -2.26 -3.58
N ASP A 12 20.32 -2.61 -4.87
CA ASP A 12 19.90 -1.68 -5.92
C ASP A 12 18.37 -1.56 -6.01
N PHE A 13 17.64 -2.63 -5.69
CA PHE A 13 16.19 -2.57 -5.60
C PHE A 13 15.68 -1.78 -4.40
N LEU A 14 16.32 -1.88 -3.23
CA LEU A 14 15.95 -1.04 -2.08
C LEU A 14 16.27 0.43 -2.34
N LYS A 15 17.38 0.73 -3.03
CA LYS A 15 17.67 2.09 -3.50
C LYS A 15 16.62 2.60 -4.48
N SER A 16 16.24 1.80 -5.47
CA SER A 16 15.22 2.17 -6.47
C SER A 16 13.82 2.36 -5.85
N LEU A 17 13.47 1.52 -4.87
CA LEU A 17 12.24 1.65 -4.09
C LEU A 17 12.24 2.92 -3.21
N ALA A 18 13.39 3.28 -2.64
CA ALA A 18 13.57 4.47 -1.79
C ALA A 18 13.75 5.77 -2.60
N SER A 19 14.33 5.70 -3.80
CA SER A 19 14.57 6.85 -4.67
C SER A 19 13.34 7.30 -5.44
N GLY A 20 12.23 6.56 -5.32
CA GLY A 20 10.98 6.89 -6.01
C GLY A 20 10.99 6.50 -7.49
N ASP A 21 11.88 5.59 -7.90
CA ASP A 21 11.90 5.07 -9.26
C ASP A 21 10.67 4.17 -9.48
N LEU A 22 9.74 4.62 -10.31
CA LEU A 22 8.45 3.96 -10.54
C LEU A 22 8.56 2.97 -11.69
N ASN A 23 8.87 1.73 -11.34
CA ASN A 23 8.77 0.55 -12.19
C ASN A 23 7.59 -0.34 -11.72
N ILE A 24 7.15 -1.28 -12.56
CA ILE A 24 6.07 -2.22 -12.25
C ILE A 24 6.36 -2.98 -10.94
N LEU A 25 7.61 -3.38 -10.71
CA LEU A 25 8.00 -4.12 -9.50
C LEU A 25 7.93 -3.25 -8.24
N THR A 26 8.47 -2.02 -8.29
CA THR A 26 8.43 -1.10 -7.14
C THR A 26 7.01 -0.63 -6.84
N GLY A 27 6.21 -0.35 -7.88
CA GLY A 27 4.78 -0.06 -7.76
C GLY A 27 3.99 -1.19 -7.09
N PHE A 28 4.23 -2.45 -7.49
CA PHE A 28 3.59 -3.60 -6.85
C PHE A 28 3.95 -3.71 -5.36
N VAL A 29 5.23 -3.55 -5.00
CA VAL A 29 5.65 -3.56 -3.59
C VAL A 29 4.98 -2.45 -2.79
N TRP A 30 4.88 -1.24 -3.34
CA TRP A 30 4.15 -0.14 -2.70
C TRP A 30 2.67 -0.44 -2.50
N VAL A 31 1.99 -1.11 -3.44
CA VAL A 31 0.60 -1.55 -3.28
C VAL A 31 0.46 -2.55 -2.12
N VAL A 32 1.38 -3.52 -2.01
CA VAL A 32 1.37 -4.50 -0.92
C VAL A 32 1.60 -3.83 0.44
N ILE A 33 2.60 -2.95 0.53
CA ILE A 33 2.89 -2.19 1.76
C ILE A 33 1.70 -1.32 2.16
N ALA A 34 1.13 -0.56 1.20
CA ALA A 34 -0.02 0.29 1.45
C ALA A 34 -1.23 -0.52 1.94
N THR A 35 -1.49 -1.67 1.32
CA THR A 35 -2.57 -2.57 1.72
C THR A 35 -2.38 -3.08 3.15
N ALA A 36 -1.18 -3.53 3.50
CA ALA A 36 -0.86 -4.03 4.84
C ALA A 36 -1.00 -2.94 5.90
N LEU A 37 -0.49 -1.73 5.65
CA LEU A 37 -0.67 -0.58 6.54
C LEU A 37 -2.14 -0.19 6.67
N SER A 38 -2.92 -0.33 5.59
CA SER A 38 -4.36 -0.09 5.58
C SER A 38 -5.11 -1.01 6.53
N LEU A 39 -4.71 -2.29 6.65
CA LEU A 39 -5.36 -3.22 7.58
C LEU A 39 -5.27 -2.71 9.02
N VAL A 40 -4.09 -2.21 9.41
CA VAL A 40 -3.84 -1.68 10.76
C VAL A 40 -4.60 -0.37 10.97
N GLY A 41 -4.46 0.58 10.04
CA GLY A 41 -5.17 1.86 10.11
C GLY A 41 -6.69 1.70 10.09
N GLY A 42 -7.18 0.77 9.28
CA GLY A 42 -8.57 0.37 9.16
C GLY A 42 -9.12 -0.25 10.43
N ALA A 43 -8.39 -1.20 11.03
CA ALA A 43 -8.79 -1.82 12.29
C ALA A 43 -8.89 -0.79 13.41
N ILE A 44 -7.91 0.11 13.52
CA ILE A 44 -7.93 1.21 14.49
C ILE A 44 -9.10 2.16 14.21
N GLY A 45 -9.31 2.55 12.96
CA GLY A 45 -10.42 3.41 12.53
C GLY A 45 -11.78 2.80 12.83
N GLY A 46 -11.95 1.50 12.56
CA GLY A 46 -13.15 0.73 12.92
C GLY A 46 -13.41 0.79 14.42
N MET A 47 -12.43 0.38 15.24
CA MET A 47 -12.54 0.42 16.70
C MET A 47 -12.93 1.80 17.24
N LEU A 48 -12.37 2.88 16.69
CA LEU A 48 -12.69 4.24 17.10
C LEU A 48 -14.10 4.67 16.69
N LEU A 49 -14.57 4.23 15.53
CA LEU A 49 -15.85 4.66 14.96
C LEU A 49 -17.05 3.91 15.54
N ALA A 50 -16.93 2.58 15.69
CA ALA A 50 -18.06 1.72 16.04
C ALA A 50 -17.75 0.71 17.17
N GLY A 51 -16.55 0.75 17.76
CA GLY A 51 -16.15 -0.22 18.79
C GLY A 51 -17.03 -0.21 20.04
N LYS A 52 -17.61 0.94 20.40
CA LYS A 52 -18.55 1.07 21.53
C LYS A 52 -19.94 0.47 21.25
N ASP A 53 -20.34 0.41 19.99
CA ASP A 53 -21.71 0.02 19.60
C ASP A 53 -21.80 -1.46 19.21
N ILE A 54 -20.79 -1.97 18.51
CA ILE A 54 -20.78 -3.34 17.98
C ILE A 54 -19.64 -4.21 18.55
N GLY A 55 -18.85 -3.66 19.49
CA GLY A 55 -17.70 -4.32 20.10
C GLY A 55 -16.39 -4.06 19.36
N TYR A 56 -15.30 -3.87 20.11
CA TYR A 56 -13.98 -3.53 19.56
C TYR A 56 -13.42 -4.58 18.62
N GLU A 57 -13.56 -5.86 18.94
CA GLU A 57 -13.00 -6.95 18.13
C GLU A 57 -13.70 -7.05 16.77
N PHE A 58 -15.04 -7.07 16.76
CA PHE A 58 -15.81 -7.12 15.52
C PHE A 58 -15.61 -5.86 14.67
N SER A 59 -15.56 -4.69 15.32
CA SER A 59 -15.28 -3.43 14.65
C SER A 59 -13.88 -3.37 14.04
N ALA A 60 -12.87 -3.93 14.71
CA ALA A 60 -11.51 -4.05 14.18
C ALA A 60 -11.46 -4.94 12.94
N VAL A 61 -12.16 -6.08 12.96
CA VAL A 61 -12.22 -7.00 11.82
C VAL A 61 -12.88 -6.33 10.62
N LEU A 62 -14.01 -5.64 10.82
CA LEU A 62 -14.68 -4.91 9.74
C LEU A 62 -13.81 -3.77 9.19
N GLY A 63 -13.25 -2.95 10.08
CA GLY A 63 -12.39 -1.84 9.68
C GLY A 63 -11.15 -2.29 8.92
N GLY A 64 -10.50 -3.36 9.40
CA GLY A 64 -9.35 -3.97 8.72
C GLY A 64 -9.72 -4.57 7.36
N LEU A 65 -10.86 -5.26 7.26
CA LEU A 65 -11.29 -5.90 6.01
C LEU A 65 -11.65 -4.89 4.91
N PHE A 66 -12.30 -3.79 5.26
CA PHE A 66 -12.82 -2.81 4.29
C PHE A 66 -11.88 -1.63 4.02
N ALA A 67 -10.88 -1.38 4.87
CA ALA A 67 -9.89 -0.34 4.60
C ALA A 67 -9.12 -0.52 3.27
N PRO A 68 -8.70 -1.73 2.86
CA PRO A 68 -8.08 -1.96 1.56
C PRO A 68 -8.93 -1.52 0.37
N THR A 69 -10.26 -1.58 0.49
CA THR A 69 -11.18 -1.21 -0.60
C THR A 69 -11.01 0.25 -1.03
N ALA A 70 -10.70 1.16 -0.09
CA ALA A 70 -10.41 2.56 -0.41
C ALA A 70 -8.92 2.78 -0.74
N VAL A 71 -8.02 2.06 -0.06
CA VAL A 71 -6.57 2.29 -0.22
C VAL A 71 -6.01 1.78 -1.54
N ILE A 72 -6.48 0.65 -2.06
CA ILE A 72 -6.02 0.10 -3.35
C ILE A 72 -6.26 1.09 -4.51
N PRO A 73 -7.49 1.61 -4.74
CA PRO A 73 -7.69 2.59 -5.82
C PRO A 73 -6.94 3.91 -5.55
N ALA A 74 -6.81 4.35 -4.30
CA ALA A 74 -6.06 5.56 -3.97
C ALA A 74 -4.56 5.43 -4.28
N ILE A 75 -3.92 4.30 -3.91
CA ILE A 75 -2.50 4.09 -4.18
C ILE A 75 -2.25 3.92 -5.68
N LEU A 76 -3.15 3.27 -6.42
CA LEU A 76 -3.04 3.15 -7.88
C LEU A 76 -3.12 4.53 -8.56
N LEU A 77 -4.06 5.39 -8.13
CA LEU A 77 -4.14 6.75 -8.63
C LEU A 77 -2.91 7.58 -8.26
N GLY A 78 -2.41 7.45 -7.02
CA GLY A 78 -1.19 8.13 -6.58
C GLY A 78 0.04 7.74 -7.39
N LEU A 79 0.23 6.44 -7.63
CA LEU A 79 1.32 5.92 -8.46
C LEU A 79 1.19 6.37 -9.92
N PHE A 80 -0.04 6.41 -10.46
CA PHE A 80 -0.30 6.90 -11.81
C PHE A 80 0.06 8.38 -11.96
N VAL A 81 -0.36 9.22 -11.00
CA VAL A 81 -0.01 10.65 -10.99
C VAL A 81 1.49 10.84 -10.84
N LEU A 82 2.15 10.13 -9.92
CA LEU A 82 3.60 10.21 -9.77
C LEU A 82 4.35 9.79 -11.04
N ASN A 83 3.87 8.77 -11.74
CA ASN A 83 4.46 8.36 -13.02
C ASN A 83 4.35 9.47 -14.08
N LEU A 84 3.21 10.18 -14.14
CA LEU A 84 3.04 11.32 -15.04
C LEU A 84 3.99 12.48 -14.72
N LEU A 85 4.18 12.82 -13.44
CA LEU A 85 5.08 13.90 -13.03
C LEU A 85 6.56 13.55 -13.19
N SER A 86 6.93 12.28 -12.99
CA SER A 86 8.34 11.86 -13.08
C SER A 86 8.82 11.69 -14.53
N ASN A 87 7.88 11.47 -15.46
CA ASN A 87 8.16 11.26 -16.89
C ASN A 87 7.81 12.48 -17.77
N SER A 88 7.60 13.65 -17.16
CA SER A 88 7.39 14.95 -17.81
C SER A 88 8.63 15.83 -17.72
#